data_AF-G0S2G5-F1
#
_entry.id   AF-G0S2G5-F1
#
_cell.length_a   1.000
_cell.length_b   1.000
_cell.length_c   1.000
_cell.angle_alpha   90.00
_cell.angle_beta   90.00
_cell.angle_gamma   90.00
#
_symmetry.space_group_name_H-M   'P 1'
#
loop_
_entity.id
_entity.type
_entity.pdbx_description
1 polymer ?
#
loop_
_entity_poly.entity_id
_entity_poly.type
_entity_poly.pdbx_seq_one_letter_code
_entity_poly.pdbx_strand_id
1 'polypeptide(L)'
;MDAYTRHEKHGSQPSLSEFEEMFHAVAARYKDGVFVIVDALDECQMNDDVRSKFIETLLHLQFKGNNVSLLATSLPVPDIVKAFDGYSRLEIVERKDDIEQYPRNRMPSLYLVSKHPDLNIISAALPVSQMACSYSLTSSLSP
;
A
#
# COMPACT_ATOMS: atom_id res chain seq x y z
N MET A 1 18.58 -11.08 -26.17
CA MET A 1 17.12 -10.95 -26.03
C MET A 1 16.84 -10.57 -24.59
N ASP A 2 16.13 -9.46 -24.38
CA ASP A 2 15.62 -9.15 -23.04
C ASP A 2 14.56 -10.18 -22.62
N ALA A 3 14.25 -10.19 -21.33
CA ALA A 3 13.30 -11.14 -20.75
C ALA A 3 11.90 -11.02 -21.39
N TYR A 4 11.48 -9.80 -21.73
CA TYR A 4 10.21 -9.53 -22.42
C TYR A 4 10.11 -10.29 -23.73
N THR A 5 11.12 -10.15 -24.62
CA THR A 5 11.13 -10.83 -25.93
C THR A 5 11.14 -12.35 -25.78
N ARG A 6 11.80 -12.88 -24.74
CA ARG A 6 11.86 -14.32 -24.48
C ARG A 6 10.49 -14.89 -24.11
N HIS A 7 9.77 -14.22 -23.21
CA HIS A 7 8.47 -14.67 -22.73
C HIS A 7 7.35 -14.43 -23.76
N GLU A 8 7.41 -13.32 -24.50
CA GLU A 8 6.49 -13.04 -25.61
C GLU A 8 6.56 -14.14 -26.68
N LYS A 9 7.77 -14.53 -27.09
CA LYS A 9 7.97 -15.54 -28.14
C LYS A 9 7.45 -16.93 -27.79
N HIS A 10 7.50 -17.30 -26.51
CA HIS A 10 7.12 -18.64 -26.04
C HIS A 10 5.73 -18.68 -25.40
N GLY A 11 5.04 -17.54 -25.29
CA GLY A 11 3.76 -17.45 -24.59
C GLY A 11 3.83 -17.89 -23.12
N SER A 12 5.00 -17.77 -22.49
CA SER A 12 5.25 -18.19 -21.11
C SER A 12 5.27 -16.99 -20.16
N GLN A 13 4.94 -17.22 -18.89
CA GLN A 13 5.15 -16.20 -17.85
C GLN A 13 6.55 -16.33 -17.25
N PRO A 14 7.18 -15.21 -16.83
CA PRO A 14 8.40 -15.27 -16.05
C PRO A 14 8.14 -15.97 -14.72
N SER A 15 9.14 -16.71 -14.26
CA SER A 15 9.17 -17.18 -12.87
C SER A 15 9.29 -16.00 -11.90
N LEU A 16 8.93 -16.22 -10.63
CA LEU A 16 9.07 -15.20 -9.59
C LEU A 16 10.51 -14.68 -9.48
N SER A 17 11.50 -15.56 -9.53
CA SER A 17 12.92 -15.18 -9.49
C SER A 17 13.34 -14.34 -10.71
N GLU A 18 12.86 -14.68 -11.91
CA GLU A 18 13.11 -13.86 -13.11
C GLU A 18 12.47 -12.48 -12.98
N PHE A 19 11.25 -12.40 -12.41
CA PHE A 19 10.60 -11.12 -12.14
C PHE A 19 11.38 -10.25 -11.16
N GLU A 20 11.87 -10.82 -10.06
CA GLU A 20 12.69 -10.10 -9.08
C GLU A 20 13.99 -9.58 -9.70
N GLU A 21 14.68 -10.40 -10.50
CA GLU A 21 15.89 -9.97 -11.23
C GLU A 21 15.60 -8.83 -12.20
N MET A 22 14.51 -8.93 -12.96
CA MET A 22 14.07 -7.86 -13.86
C MET A 22 13.74 -6.58 -13.09
N PHE A 23 13.04 -6.69 -11.96
CA PHE A 23 12.69 -5.56 -11.11
C PHE A 23 13.96 -4.85 -10.63
N HIS A 24 14.93 -5.57 -10.09
CA HIS A 24 16.20 -4.97 -9.64
C HIS A 24 17.01 -4.36 -10.78
N ALA A 25 17.05 -5.00 -11.95
CA ALA A 25 17.73 -4.46 -13.12
C ALA A 25 17.12 -3.11 -13.58
N VAL A 26 15.79 -2.98 -13.48
CA VAL A 26 15.08 -1.73 -13.76
C VAL A 26 15.29 -0.71 -12.63
N ALA A 27 15.16 -1.13 -11.37
CA ALA A 27 15.31 -0.28 -10.20
C ALA A 27 16.70 0.36 -10.14
N ALA A 28 17.76 -0.38 -10.48
CA ALA A 28 19.14 0.11 -10.51
C ALA A 28 19.37 1.28 -11.49
N ARG A 29 18.43 1.54 -12.41
CA ARG A 29 18.50 2.69 -13.33
C ARG A 29 18.06 4.00 -12.68
N TYR A 30 17.36 3.95 -11.54
CA TYR A 30 16.84 5.12 -10.83
C TYR A 30 17.76 5.48 -9.66
N LYS A 31 18.43 6.64 -9.78
CA LYS A 31 19.38 7.13 -8.77
C LYS A 31 18.70 7.62 -7.49
N ASP A 32 17.48 8.15 -7.62
CA ASP A 32 16.72 8.73 -6.50
C ASP A 32 15.94 7.68 -5.71
N GLY A 33 16.12 6.39 -6.05
CA GLY A 33 15.40 5.27 -5.45
C GLY A 33 14.08 4.95 -6.13
N VAL A 34 13.51 3.82 -5.75
CA VAL A 34 12.23 3.29 -6.23
C VAL A 34 11.33 3.05 -5.03
N PHE A 35 10.13 3.64 -5.06
CA PHE A 35 9.11 3.41 -4.05
C PHE A 35 8.07 2.43 -4.57
N VAL A 36 7.87 1.34 -3.85
CA VAL A 36 6.76 0.41 -4.07
C VAL A 36 5.68 0.75 -3.06
N ILE A 37 4.49 1.12 -3.54
CA ILE A 37 3.34 1.45 -2.70
C ILE A 37 2.28 0.39 -2.94
N VAL A 38 1.90 -0.31 -1.88
CA VAL A 38 0.85 -1.34 -1.90
C VAL A 38 -0.33 -0.84 -1.10
N ASP A 39 -1.44 -0.59 -1.79
CA ASP A 39 -2.67 -0.19 -1.13
C ASP A 39 -3.52 -1.41 -0.74
N ALA A 40 -4.20 -1.34 0.41
CA ALA A 40 -5.13 -2.36 0.90
C ALA A 40 -4.57 -3.79 0.87
N LEU A 41 -3.38 -4.00 1.43
CA LEU A 41 -2.69 -5.30 1.44
C LEU A 41 -3.55 -6.43 2.08
N ASP A 42 -4.47 -6.10 2.98
CA ASP A 42 -5.41 -7.03 3.58
C ASP A 42 -6.55 -7.50 2.65
N GLU A 43 -6.69 -6.94 1.44
CA GLU A 43 -7.56 -7.47 0.39
C GLU A 43 -6.89 -8.61 -0.40
N CYS A 44 -5.56 -8.76 -0.29
CA CYS A 44 -4.83 -9.86 -0.92
C CYS A 44 -5.31 -11.19 -0.34
N GLN A 45 -5.66 -12.18 -1.17
CA GLN A 45 -6.29 -13.40 -0.66
C GLN A 45 -5.39 -14.17 0.32
N MET A 46 -5.95 -14.56 1.46
CA MET A 46 -5.27 -15.38 2.47
C MET A 46 -5.09 -16.85 2.04
N ASN A 47 -5.86 -17.30 1.06
CA ASN A 47 -5.87 -18.70 0.64
C ASN A 47 -4.56 -19.08 -0.07
N ASP A 48 -4.19 -20.36 0.02
CA ASP A 48 -3.07 -20.96 -0.72
C ASP A 48 -1.72 -20.24 -0.58
N ASP A 49 -1.49 -19.62 0.58
CA ASP A 49 -0.30 -18.82 0.90
C ASP A 49 -0.08 -17.63 -0.05
N VAL A 50 -1.12 -17.15 -0.75
CA VAL A 50 -0.98 -16.07 -1.74
C VAL A 50 -0.48 -14.79 -1.07
N ARG A 51 -1.16 -14.32 -0.01
CA ARG A 51 -0.76 -13.12 0.72
C ARG A 51 0.61 -13.26 1.38
N SER A 52 0.89 -14.40 2.02
CA SER A 52 2.19 -14.62 2.69
C SER A 52 3.34 -14.62 1.69
N LYS A 53 3.21 -15.31 0.55
CA LYS A 53 4.18 -15.27 -0.55
C LYS A 53 4.33 -13.87 -1.13
N PHE A 54 3.23 -13.14 -1.30
CA PHE A 54 3.27 -11.77 -1.80
C PHE A 54 4.05 -10.84 -0.85
N ILE A 55 3.78 -10.91 0.46
CA ILE A 55 4.53 -10.16 1.46
C ILE A 55 6.01 -10.57 1.46
N GLU A 56 6.31 -11.87 1.43
CA GLU A 56 7.69 -12.39 1.36
C GLU A 56 8.44 -11.83 0.15
N THR A 57 7.81 -11.83 -1.04
CA THR A 57 8.36 -11.22 -2.25
C THR A 57 8.63 -9.73 -2.06
N LEU A 58 7.67 -8.96 -1.52
CA LEU A 58 7.86 -7.53 -1.29
C LEU A 58 9.04 -7.23 -0.34
N LEU A 59 9.16 -8.02 0.72
CA LEU A 59 10.28 -7.92 1.67
C LEU A 59 11.61 -8.32 1.01
N HIS A 60 11.62 -9.37 0.19
CA HIS A 60 12.81 -9.79 -0.54
C HIS A 60 13.27 -8.74 -1.57
N LEU A 61 12.34 -8.12 -2.29
CA LEU A 61 12.62 -7.00 -3.20
C LEU A 61 13.24 -5.80 -2.48
N GLN A 62 12.80 -5.50 -1.25
CA GLN A 62 13.41 -4.44 -0.45
C GLN A 62 14.79 -4.86 0.06
N PHE A 63 14.93 -6.09 0.58
CA PHE A 63 16.17 -6.58 1.18
C PHE A 63 17.31 -6.68 0.17
N LYS A 64 17.02 -7.17 -1.05
CA LYS A 64 18.01 -7.35 -2.11
C LYS A 64 18.38 -6.05 -2.82
N GLY A 65 17.55 -5.01 -2.73
CA GLY A 65 17.71 -3.75 -3.45
C GLY A 65 18.06 -2.59 -2.54
N ASN A 66 19.30 -2.09 -2.60
CA ASN A 66 19.75 -0.97 -1.78
C ASN A 66 19.01 0.37 -2.04
N ASN A 67 18.25 0.47 -3.13
CA ASN A 67 17.52 1.68 -3.53
C ASN A 67 15.99 1.48 -3.59
N VAL A 68 15.47 0.42 -2.97
CA VAL A 68 14.04 0.10 -2.95
C VAL A 68 13.46 0.43 -1.58
N SER A 69 12.37 1.19 -1.55
CA SER A 69 11.59 1.49 -0.34
C SER A 69 10.17 0.96 -0.52
N LEU A 70 9.64 0.30 0.52
CA LEU A 70 8.29 -0.25 0.51
C LEU A 70 7.39 0.56 1.45
N LEU A 71 6.19 0.90 0.97
CA LEU A 71 5.09 1.41 1.77
C LEU A 71 3.87 0.53 1.52
N ALA A 72 3.23 0.03 2.57
CA ALA A 72 1.99 -0.73 2.45
C ALA A 72 0.91 -0.13 3.36
N THR A 73 -0.33 -0.08 2.90
CA THR A 73 -1.50 0.22 3.74
C THR A 73 -2.30 -1.07 3.96
N SER A 74 -2.84 -1.26 5.15
CA SER A 74 -3.75 -2.37 5.42
C SER A 74 -4.59 -2.13 6.67
N LEU A 75 -5.68 -2.89 6.82
CA LEU A 75 -6.23 -3.16 8.15
C LEU A 75 -5.23 -3.91 9.04
N PRO A 76 -5.31 -3.77 10.38
CA PRO A 76 -4.45 -4.46 11.34
C PRO A 76 -4.85 -5.92 11.51
N VAL A 77 -4.77 -6.70 10.44
CA VAL A 77 -4.99 -8.14 10.48
C VAL A 77 -3.76 -8.87 11.07
N PRO A 78 -3.94 -9.91 11.90
CA PRO A 78 -2.84 -10.48 12.70
C PRO A 78 -1.64 -11.00 11.90
N ASP A 79 -1.87 -11.58 10.73
CA ASP A 79 -0.84 -12.09 9.83
C ASP A 79 0.03 -10.97 9.26
N ILE A 80 -0.59 -9.87 8.82
CA ILE A 80 0.12 -8.70 8.30
C ILE A 80 0.89 -8.02 9.44
N VAL A 81 0.25 -7.81 10.59
CA VAL A 81 0.91 -7.24 11.78
C VAL A 81 2.14 -8.05 12.16
N LYS A 82 2.04 -9.38 12.13
CA LYS A 82 3.16 -10.28 12.42
C LYS A 82 4.24 -10.23 11.35
N ALA A 83 3.87 -10.19 10.07
CA ALA A 83 4.83 -10.15 8.96
C ALA A 83 5.65 -8.84 8.93
N PHE A 84 5.06 -7.75 9.39
CA PHE A 84 5.71 -6.44 9.50
C PHE A 84 6.22 -6.13 10.91
N ASP A 85 6.32 -7.12 11.80
CA ASP A 85 6.90 -6.92 13.13
C ASP A 85 8.38 -6.50 13.02
N GLY A 86 8.78 -5.51 13.82
CA GLY A 86 10.11 -4.91 13.75
C GLY A 86 10.32 -3.87 12.64
N TYR A 87 9.36 -3.64 11.74
CA TYR A 87 9.41 -2.56 10.75
C TYR A 87 8.66 -1.31 11.23
N SER A 88 8.83 -0.18 10.53
CA SER A 88 8.13 1.06 10.87
C SER A 88 6.64 0.93 10.57
N ARG A 89 5.82 1.29 11.56
CA ARG A 89 4.35 1.25 11.48
C ARG A 89 3.76 2.57 11.98
N LEU A 90 2.85 3.13 11.20
CA LEU A 90 2.01 4.26 11.57
C LEU A 90 0.56 3.80 11.63
N GLU A 91 -0.02 3.87 12.82
CA GLU A 91 -1.44 3.60 13.02
C GLU A 91 -2.25 4.85 12.70
N ILE A 92 -3.19 4.74 11.75
CA ILE A 92 -4.09 5.81 11.34
C ILE A 92 -5.41 5.54 12.02
N VAL A 93 -5.70 6.35 13.04
CA VAL A 93 -6.91 6.26 13.85
C VAL A 93 -7.77 7.48 13.56
N GLU A 94 -9.05 7.24 13.24
CA GLU A 94 -10.02 8.31 13.11
C GLU A 94 -10.31 8.93 14.47
N ARG A 95 -10.20 10.26 14.56
CA ARG A 95 -10.66 10.99 15.74
C ARG A 95 -12.07 11.48 15.47
N LYS A 96 -12.93 11.40 16.49
CA LYS A 96 -14.31 11.88 16.40
C LYS A 96 -14.38 13.32 15.88
N ASP A 97 -13.47 14.18 16.35
CA ASP A 97 -13.39 15.58 15.91
C ASP A 97 -13.06 15.70 14.42
N ASP A 98 -12.15 14.87 13.88
CA ASP A 98 -11.77 14.88 12.47
C ASP A 98 -12.95 14.45 11.58
N ILE A 99 -13.71 13.44 12.02
CA ILE A 99 -14.92 12.93 11.33
C ILE A 99 -16.02 14.01 11.31
N GLU A 100 -16.20 14.75 12.40
CA GLU A 100 -17.19 15.82 12.48
C GLU A 100 -16.77 17.08 11.72
N GLN A 101 -15.47 17.40 11.70
CA GLN A 101 -14.93 18.61 11.09
C GLN A 101 -14.78 18.50 9.57
N TYR A 102 -14.42 17.32 9.05
CA TYR A 102 -14.28 17.07 7.62
C TYR A 102 -15.52 17.47 6.78
N PRO A 103 -16.74 16.98 7.09
CA PRO A 103 -17.94 17.38 6.38
C PRO A 103 -18.23 18.86 6.57
N ARG A 104 -18.10 19.41 7.78
CA ARG A 104 -18.33 20.85 8.05
C ARG A 104 -17.47 21.75 7.16
N ASN A 105 -16.22 21.38 6.92
CA ASN A 105 -15.29 22.15 6.11
C ASN A 105 -15.49 21.94 4.60
N ARG A 106 -15.92 20.75 4.15
CA ARG A 106 -16.19 20.46 2.73
C ARG A 106 -17.59 20.81 2.26
N MET A 107 -18.58 20.82 3.14
CA MET A 107 -19.98 21.05 2.78
C MET A 107 -20.23 22.38 2.04
N PRO A 108 -19.61 23.52 2.43
CA PRO A 108 -19.80 24.78 1.70
C PRO A 108 -19.36 24.74 0.23
N SER A 109 -18.43 23.85 -0.14
CA SER A 109 -17.94 23.70 -1.51
C SER A 109 -18.71 22.66 -2.34
N LEU A 110 -19.68 21.95 -1.74
CA LEU A 110 -20.54 21.01 -2.45
C LEU A 110 -21.72 21.76 -3.08
N TYR A 111 -21.76 21.77 -4.41
CA TYR A 111 -22.77 22.46 -5.22
C TYR A 111 -24.22 22.21 -4.78
N LEU A 112 -24.54 20.98 -4.35
CA LEU A 112 -25.88 20.60 -3.90
C LEU A 112 -26.29 21.28 -2.58
N VAL A 113 -25.35 21.41 -1.64
CA VAL A 113 -25.59 22.09 -0.35
C VAL A 113 -25.74 23.60 -0.58
N SER A 114 -24.98 24.17 -1.52
CA SER A 114 -25.10 25.59 -1.89
C SER A 114 -26.45 25.97 -2.51
N LYS A 115 -27.15 25.02 -3.13
CA LYS A 115 -28.48 25.25 -3.76
C LYS A 115 -29.66 24.97 -2.84
N HIS A 116 -29.46 24.24 -1.74
CA HIS A 116 -30.50 23.87 -0.79
C HIS A 116 -29.98 24.04 0.65
N PRO A 117 -29.91 25.30 1.14
CA PRO A 117 -29.38 25.60 2.47
C PRO A 117 -30.22 25.00 3.61
N ASP A 118 -31.44 24.55 3.31
CA ASP A 118 -32.40 24.00 4.29
C ASP A 118 -32.19 22.50 4.56
N LEU A 119 -31.23 21.85 3.88
CA LEU A 119 -30.88 20.45 4.11
C LEU A 119 -30.18 20.28 5.47
N ASN A 120 -30.93 19.83 6.47
CA ASN A 120 -30.35 19.26 7.68
C ASN A 120 -29.75 17.89 7.36
N ILE A 121 -28.47 17.86 7.01
CA ILE A 121 -27.74 16.62 6.79
C ILE A 121 -27.42 16.02 8.16
N ILE A 122 -28.09 14.92 8.49
CA ILE A 122 -27.74 14.07 9.62
C ILE A 122 -26.32 13.56 9.34
N SER A 123 -25.33 13.98 10.15
CA SER A 123 -24.01 13.34 10.19
C SER A 123 -24.18 11.96 10.85
N ALA A 124 -24.90 11.07 10.19
CA ALA A 124 -24.77 9.66 10.49
C ALA A 124 -23.38 9.30 9.97
N ALA A 125 -22.39 9.45 10.85
CA ALA A 125 -21.16 8.70 10.75
C ALA A 125 -21.59 7.23 10.77
N LEU A 126 -21.87 6.69 9.58
CA LEU A 126 -21.74 5.26 9.40
C LEU A 126 -20.34 4.95 9.92
N PRO A 127 -20.19 4.01 10.86
CA PRO A 127 -18.89 3.64 11.33
C PRO A 127 -18.14 3.09 10.12
N VAL A 128 -17.31 3.91 9.49
CA VAL A 128 -16.23 3.45 8.63
C VAL A 128 -15.18 2.90 9.60
N SER A 129 -15.55 1.84 10.32
CA SER A 129 -14.73 1.19 11.34
C SER A 129 -13.65 0.40 10.62
N GLN A 130 -12.62 1.08 10.16
CA GLN A 130 -11.44 0.46 9.58
C GLN A 130 -10.22 1.27 9.96
N MET A 131 -9.64 0.92 11.13
CA MET A 131 -8.34 1.42 11.55
C MET A 131 -7.34 1.00 10.47
N ALA A 132 -6.79 1.94 9.72
CA ALA A 132 -5.80 1.67 8.69
C ALA A 132 -4.40 1.78 9.28
N CYS A 133 -3.51 0.90 8.88
CA CYS A 133 -2.10 0.91 9.24
C CYS A 133 -1.29 1.19 8.00
N SER A 134 -0.35 2.12 8.10
CA SER A 134 0.69 2.30 7.11
C SER A 134 1.96 1.64 7.63
N TYR A 135 2.55 0.77 6.83
CA TYR A 135 3.82 0.09 7.10
C TYR A 135 4.86 0.64 6.14
N SER A 136 6.02 1.02 6.65
CA SER A 136 7.14 1.47 5.82
C SER A 136 8.42 0.69 6.11
N LEU A 137 9.13 0.35 5.05
CA LEU A 137 10.51 -0.12 5.12
C LEU A 137 11.41 0.94 4.53
N THR A 138 12.13 1.64 5.39
CA THR A 138 13.25 2.49 4.97
C THR A 138 14.49 1.61 4.86
N SER A 139 15.17 1.62 3.71
CA SER A 139 16.53 1.12 3.60
C SER A 139 17.40 1.95 4.56
N SER A 140 17.80 1.39 5.70
CA SER A 140 18.77 2.05 6.57
C SER A 140 20.08 2.12 5.80
N LEU A 141 20.45 3.33 5.35
CA LEU A 141 21.84 3.68 5.15
C LEU A 141 22.51 3.57 6.51
N SER A 142 23.11 2.41 6.79
CA SER A 142 24.14 2.32 7.82
C SER A 142 25.36 3.10 7.32
N PRO A 143 25.99 3.93 8.18
CA PRO A 143 27.04 4.86 7.81
C PRO A 143 28.35 4.20 7.35
#